data_AF-A0A1M5BQD6-F1
#
_entry.id   AF-A0A1M5BQD6-F1
#
_cell.length_a   1.000
_cell.length_b   1.000
_cell.length_c   1.000
_cell.angle_alpha   90.00
_cell.angle_beta   90.00
_cell.angle_gamma   90.00
#
_symmetry.space_group_name_H-M   'P 1'
#
loop_
_entity.id
_entity.type
_entity.pdbx_description
1 polymer ?
#
loop_
_entity_poly.entity_id
_entity_poly.type
_entity_poly.pdbx_seq_one_letter_code
_entity_poly.pdbx_strand_id
1 'polypeptide(L)'
;MKTSRDIQRLQKTEYTGYLVDNSVEYEGKQEVHRVSPAVPERETSAQEYGTLERILSRENMQRAYKRVVANKGSHGVDGMTTDELRNFLIQEWPEKN
;
A
#
# COMPACT_ATOMS: atom_id res chain seq x y z
N MET A 1 26.80 -37.33 10.63
CA MET A 1 25.42 -36.89 10.92
C MET A 1 25.45 -35.39 11.22
N LYS A 2 24.54 -34.64 10.58
CA LYS A 2 24.31 -33.19 10.68
C LYS A 2 23.93 -32.84 12.15
N THR A 3 24.12 -31.64 12.70
CA THR A 3 23.39 -30.42 12.29
C THR A 3 23.95 -29.14 12.92
N SER A 4 24.15 -28.14 12.05
CA SER A 4 23.68 -26.74 12.12
C SER A 4 23.54 -26.07 13.50
N ARG A 5 24.33 -25.00 13.73
CA ARG A 5 24.07 -23.99 14.77
C ARG A 5 23.24 -22.88 14.15
N ASP A 6 21.92 -23.03 14.20
CA ASP A 6 20.98 -22.00 13.78
C ASP A 6 20.90 -20.91 14.85
N ILE A 7 21.56 -19.79 14.59
CA ILE A 7 21.39 -18.51 15.28
C ILE A 7 19.98 -18.00 14.97
N GLN A 8 19.02 -18.40 15.81
CA GLN A 8 17.64 -17.95 15.74
C GLN A 8 17.57 -16.44 15.98
N ARG A 9 17.21 -15.71 14.92
CA ARG A 9 16.85 -14.29 14.98
C ARG A 9 15.69 -14.13 15.98
N LEU A 10 15.86 -13.27 16.98
CA LEU A 10 14.80 -12.89 17.91
C LEU A 10 13.68 -12.18 17.14
N GLN A 11 12.47 -12.74 17.19
CA GLN A 11 11.25 -12.08 16.71
C GLN A 11 10.91 -10.93 17.68
N LYS A 12 10.77 -9.71 17.15
CA LYS A 12 10.33 -8.52 17.90
C LYS A 12 8.89 -8.17 17.55
N THR A 13 7.96 -9.03 17.90
CA THR A 13 6.54 -8.69 17.85
C THR A 13 6.00 -8.69 19.27
N GLU A 14 5.76 -7.50 19.82
CA GLU A 14 4.97 -7.37 21.04
C GLU A 14 3.52 -7.75 20.69
N TYR A 15 2.99 -8.76 21.38
CA TYR A 15 1.59 -9.16 21.30
C TYR A 15 0.77 -8.14 22.11
N THR A 16 0.27 -7.11 21.43
CA THR A 16 -0.62 -6.13 22.06
C THR A 16 -1.98 -6.79 22.29
N GLY A 17 -2.21 -7.24 23.52
CA GLY A 17 -3.46 -7.84 23.96
C GLY A 17 -4.63 -6.88 23.74
N TYR A 18 -5.67 -7.39 23.09
CA TYR A 18 -6.95 -6.73 22.92
C TYR A 18 -7.54 -6.36 24.28
N LEU A 19 -7.69 -5.05 24.57
CA LEU A 19 -8.48 -4.57 25.69
C LEU A 19 -9.96 -4.59 25.30
N VAL A 20 -10.65 -5.64 25.71
CA VAL A 20 -12.11 -5.67 25.76
C VAL A 20 -12.52 -4.94 27.03
N ASP A 21 -12.97 -3.70 26.90
CA ASP A 21 -13.56 -2.97 28.02
C ASP A 21 -15.07 -3.18 27.99
N ASN A 22 -15.53 -4.07 28.86
CA ASN A 22 -16.94 -4.37 29.06
C ASN A 22 -17.36 -3.69 30.37
N SER A 23 -17.70 -2.41 30.28
CA SER A 23 -18.11 -1.59 31.42
C SER A 23 -19.41 -0.87 31.07
N VAL A 24 -20.52 -1.41 31.60
CA VAL A 24 -21.85 -0.79 31.54
C VAL A 24 -21.97 0.22 32.69
N GLU A 25 -22.73 1.30 32.45
CA GLU A 25 -23.58 2.03 33.41
C GLU A 25 -23.39 3.56 33.56
N TYR A 26 -24.50 4.22 33.17
CA TYR A 26 -25.16 5.46 33.62
C TYR A 26 -24.59 6.88 33.40
N GLU A 27 -25.20 7.52 32.39
CA GLU A 27 -25.85 8.84 32.43
C GLU A 27 -25.13 9.98 33.17
N GLY A 28 -24.26 10.67 32.42
CA GLY A 28 -23.98 12.08 32.61
C GLY A 28 -24.26 12.80 31.29
N LYS A 29 -25.37 13.54 31.21
CA LYS A 29 -25.72 14.33 30.02
C LYS A 29 -24.75 15.49 29.88
N GLN A 30 -23.68 15.26 29.13
CA GLN A 30 -22.89 16.33 28.54
C GLN A 30 -22.85 16.07 27.05
N GLU A 31 -23.85 16.63 26.39
CA GLU A 31 -24.00 16.70 24.95
C GLU A 31 -22.79 17.47 24.39
N VAL A 32 -21.72 16.74 24.10
CA VAL A 32 -20.64 17.26 23.26
C VAL A 32 -21.29 17.51 21.92
N HIS A 33 -21.47 18.78 21.59
CA HIS A 33 -22.10 19.21 20.34
C HIS A 33 -21.28 18.66 19.17
N ARG A 34 -21.60 17.45 18.72
CA ARG A 34 -21.25 16.96 17.40
C ARG A 34 -22.13 17.74 16.45
N VAL A 35 -21.65 18.91 16.04
CA VAL A 35 -22.08 19.45 14.75
C VAL A 35 -21.62 18.40 13.75
N SER A 36 -22.54 17.56 13.31
CA SER A 36 -22.46 16.94 12.00
C SER A 36 -22.90 18.03 11.03
N PRO A 37 -22.01 18.66 10.25
CA PRO A 37 -22.46 19.31 9.05
C PRO A 37 -22.61 18.19 8.05
N ALA A 38 -23.80 17.57 8.04
CA ALA A 38 -24.33 17.11 6.77
C ALA A 38 -24.35 18.36 5.88
N VAL A 39 -23.27 18.55 5.11
CA VAL A 39 -23.16 19.66 4.15
C VAL A 39 -24.22 19.39 3.09
N PRO A 40 -25.16 20.32 2.88
CA PRO A 40 -26.14 20.18 1.84
C PRO A 40 -25.41 20.33 0.51
N GLU A 41 -25.53 19.28 -0.28
CA GLU A 41 -25.65 19.34 -1.72
C GLU A 41 -24.45 19.87 -2.52
N ARG A 42 -23.72 18.88 -3.06
CA ARG A 42 -23.23 18.85 -4.44
C ARG A 42 -22.30 19.99 -4.83
N GLU A 43 -21.07 19.82 -4.40
CA GLU A 43 -19.95 19.74 -5.31
C GLU A 43 -18.99 18.71 -4.70
N THR A 44 -19.27 17.43 -4.94
CA THR A 44 -18.16 16.50 -5.12
C THR A 44 -17.38 17.14 -6.27
N SER A 45 -16.35 17.92 -5.95
CA SER A 45 -15.25 18.13 -6.86
C SER A 45 -14.61 16.76 -7.05
N ALA A 46 -15.29 15.87 -7.75
CA ALA A 46 -14.63 15.26 -8.88
C ALA A 46 -14.14 16.48 -9.70
N GLN A 47 -12.89 16.93 -9.79
CA GLN A 47 -11.60 16.27 -9.66
C GLN A 47 -11.73 14.75 -9.88
N GLU A 48 -12.47 14.22 -10.85
CA GLU A 48 -12.46 14.56 -12.29
C GLU A 48 -11.05 14.80 -12.83
N TYR A 49 -10.05 14.19 -12.18
CA TYR A 49 -8.81 13.86 -12.86
C TYR A 49 -8.97 12.44 -13.38
N GLY A 50 -8.79 12.26 -14.69
CA GLY A 50 -8.52 10.96 -15.31
C GLY A 50 -7.33 10.31 -14.62
N THR A 51 -7.61 9.62 -13.52
CA THR A 51 -6.60 9.21 -12.55
C THR A 51 -5.86 8.00 -13.09
N LEU A 52 -6.58 7.10 -13.75
CA LEU A 52 -5.98 5.93 -14.37
C LEU A 52 -5.15 6.30 -15.59
N GLU A 53 -5.65 7.18 -16.47
CA GLU A 53 -4.93 7.66 -17.65
C GLU A 53 -3.64 8.37 -17.26
N ARG A 54 -3.69 9.16 -16.18
CA ARG A 54 -2.50 9.83 -15.63
C ARG A 54 -1.51 8.84 -15.00
N ILE A 55 -1.99 7.85 -14.25
CA ILE A 55 -1.15 6.78 -13.68
C ILE A 55 -0.48 5.97 -14.80
N LEU A 56 -1.24 5.60 -15.83
CA LEU A 56 -0.77 4.81 -16.96
C LEU A 56 -0.10 5.64 -18.06
N SER A 57 -0.01 6.96 -17.90
CA SER A 57 0.67 7.83 -18.85
C SER A 57 2.11 7.33 -19.06
N ARG A 58 2.56 7.32 -20.32
CA ARG A 58 3.89 6.82 -20.71
C ARG A 58 5.00 7.46 -19.89
N GLU A 59 4.90 8.77 -19.66
CA GLU A 59 5.85 9.55 -18.88
C GLU A 59 5.91 9.08 -17.41
N ASN A 60 4.75 8.85 -16.78
CA ASN A 60 4.70 8.36 -15.40
C ASN A 60 5.27 6.94 -15.28
N MET A 61 4.88 6.04 -16.18
CA MET A 61 5.38 4.66 -16.19
C MET A 61 6.89 4.60 -16.41
N GLN A 62 7.45 5.43 -17.29
CA GLN A 62 8.90 5.55 -17.48
C GLN A 62 9.61 6.05 -16.22
N ARG A 63 9.04 7.02 -15.51
CA ARG A 63 9.58 7.51 -14.22
C ARG A 63 9.53 6.43 -13.15
N ALA A 64 8.43 5.69 -13.07
CA ALA A 64 8.26 4.58 -12.13
C ALA A 64 9.31 3.48 -12.39
N TYR A 65 9.48 3.06 -13.65
CA TYR A 65 10.50 2.09 -14.05
C TYR A 65 11.90 2.52 -13.62
N LYS A 66 12.30 3.77 -13.93
CA LYS A 66 13.62 4.30 -13.54
C LYS A 66 13.83 4.26 -12.03
N ARG A 67 12.81 4.60 -11.25
CA ARG A 67 12.87 4.56 -9.78
C ARG A 67 13.04 3.14 -9.26
N VAL A 68 12.32 2.17 -9.80
CA VAL A 68 12.42 0.76 -9.42
C VAL A 68 13.84 0.23 -9.68
N VAL A 69 14.38 0.48 -10.87
CA VAL A 69 15.75 0.06 -11.23
C VAL A 69 16.80 0.75 -10.36
N ALA A 70 16.62 2.05 -10.05
CA ALA A 70 17.55 2.79 -9.19
C ALA A 70 17.56 2.29 -7.74
N ASN A 71 16.42 1.83 -7.21
CA ASN A 71 16.31 1.36 -5.84
C ASN A 71 17.03 0.02 -5.59
N LYS A 72 17.23 -0.81 -6.63
CA LYS A 72 17.95 -2.10 -6.55
C LYS A 72 17.50 -3.02 -5.40
N GLY A 73 16.20 -3.05 -5.14
CA GLY A 73 15.62 -3.90 -4.09
C GLY A 73 15.74 -5.39 -4.39
N SER A 74 15.60 -6.23 -3.36
CA SER A 74 15.47 -7.69 -3.54
C SER A 74 14.19 -8.04 -4.29
N HIS A 75 14.23 -9.15 -5.02
CA HIS A 75 13.09 -9.67 -5.77
C HIS A 75 11.92 -10.06 -4.86
N GLY A 76 10.72 -10.08 -5.43
CA GLY A 76 9.51 -10.55 -4.76
C GLY A 76 9.45 -12.07 -4.66
N VAL A 77 8.23 -12.57 -4.40
CA VAL A 77 7.91 -14.01 -4.40
C VAL A 77 8.06 -14.63 -5.79
N ASP A 78 7.94 -13.80 -6.84
CA ASP A 78 8.14 -14.18 -8.25
C ASP A 78 9.62 -14.42 -8.61
N GLY A 79 10.57 -14.01 -7.75
CA GLY A 79 12.00 -14.16 -8.02
C GLY A 79 12.57 -13.21 -9.06
N MET A 80 11.78 -12.26 -9.58
CA MET A 80 12.21 -11.37 -10.67
C MET A 80 13.12 -10.26 -10.16
N THR A 81 14.30 -10.14 -10.77
CA THR A 81 15.26 -9.06 -10.48
C THR A 81 14.91 -7.78 -11.25
N THR A 82 15.44 -6.64 -10.80
CA THR A 82 15.26 -5.35 -11.50
C THR A 82 15.90 -5.34 -12.89
N ASP A 83 16.90 -6.18 -13.14
CA ASP A 83 17.58 -6.27 -14.43
C ASP A 83 16.73 -7.04 -15.46
N GLU A 84 15.93 -8.00 -15.01
CA GLU A 84 15.02 -8.80 -15.84
C GLU A 84 13.73 -8.04 -16.20
N LEU A 85 13.31 -7.08 -15.36
CA LEU A 85 12.05 -6.35 -15.47
C LEU A 85 11.81 -5.76 -16.87
N ARG A 86 12.84 -5.19 -17.50
CA ARG A 86 12.70 -4.57 -18.84
C ARG A 86 12.29 -5.59 -19.90
N ASN A 87 12.95 -6.74 -19.91
CA ASN A 87 12.72 -7.77 -20.90
C ASN A 87 11.34 -8.39 -20.70
N PHE A 88 10.94 -8.59 -19.45
CA PHE A 88 9.59 -9.05 -19.10
C PHE A 88 8.51 -8.12 -19.65
N LEU A 89 8.61 -6.81 -19.42
CA LEU A 89 7.61 -5.85 -19.89
C LEU A 89 7.47 -5.84 -21.43
N ILE A 90 8.57 -5.99 -22.17
CA ILE A 90 8.56 -6.04 -23.64
C ILE A 90 7.93 -7.34 -24.14
N GLN A 91 8.19 -8.46 -23.46
CA GLN A 91 7.65 -9.76 -23.83
C GLN A 91 6.13 -9.84 -23.61
N GLU A 92 5.65 -9.34 -22.47
CA GLU A 92 4.24 -9.44 -22.09
C GLU A 92 3.35 -8.37 -22.76
N TRP A 93 3.91 -7.20 -23.05
CA TRP A 93 3.24 -6.13 -23.80
C TRP A 93 4.03 -5.75 -25.06
N PRO A 94 4.06 -6.61 -26.08
CA PRO A 94 4.65 -6.25 -27.36
C PRO A 94 3.87 -5.08 -27.96
N GLU A 95 4.58 -4.09 -28.53
CA GLU A 95 3.94 -3.02 -29.28
C GLU A 95 3.11 -3.65 -30.42
N LYS A 96 1.79 -3.49 -30.34
CA LYS A 96 0.92 -3.74 -31.49
C LYS A 96 1.07 -2.54 -32.44
N ASN A 97 1.80 -2.76 -33.53
CA ASN A 97 1.76 -1.89 -34.71
C ASN A 97 0.36 -1.85 -35.31
#